data_AF-A0A7C1MWW1-F1
#
_entry.id   AF-A0A7C1MWW1-F1
#
_cell.length_a   1.000
_cell.length_b   1.000
_cell.length_c   1.000
_cell.angle_alpha   90.00
_cell.angle_beta   90.00
_cell.angle_gamma   90.00
#
_symmetry.space_group_name_H-M   'P 1'
#
loop_
_entity.id
_entity.type
_entity.pdbx_description
1 polymer ?
#
loop_
_entity_poly.entity_id
_entity_poly.type
_entity_poly.pdbx_seq_one_letter_code
_entity_poly.pdbx_strand_id
1 'polypeptide(L)'
;MYVKCFNFIPFFWNEVDGEKKSEDYKRYEFMSKEFADATLALINSSIFFFYFTALGDCFHCGKRFVNTFPAGIDTLSSSTQNAISKLGKKLMADMRKNAVRRSAFSKKTGRVKYDEFWPRYSKSIIDEIDRILAKHYGFTDEELDFIINYDIKYRMGINTN
;
A
#
# COMPACT_ATOMS: atom_id res chain seq x y z
N MET A 1 3.86 -7.17 -5.88
CA MET A 1 3.93 -5.86 -5.17
C MET A 1 2.70 -5.03 -5.49
N TYR A 2 2.04 -4.47 -4.47
CA TYR A 2 0.72 -3.83 -4.56
C TYR A 2 0.77 -2.40 -3.99
N VAL A 3 -0.28 -1.63 -4.27
CA VAL A 3 -0.58 -0.36 -3.59
C VAL A 3 -2.05 -0.36 -3.22
N LYS A 4 -2.39 0.14 -2.04
CA LYS A 4 -3.77 0.10 -1.56
C LYS A 4 -4.32 1.41 -1.04
N CYS A 5 -3.50 2.25 -0.42
CA CYS A 5 -3.96 3.52 0.11
C CYS A 5 -2.99 4.66 -0.19
N PHE A 6 -3.57 5.86 -0.30
CA PHE A 6 -2.87 7.09 -0.60
C PHE A 6 -3.31 8.18 0.37
N ASN A 7 -2.43 9.15 0.68
CA ASN A 7 -2.80 10.39 1.37
C ASN A 7 -3.11 11.53 0.38
N PHE A 8 -3.36 11.17 -0.88
CA PHE A 8 -3.76 12.06 -1.95
C PHE A 8 -4.74 11.35 -2.88
N ILE A 9 -5.43 12.11 -3.71
CA ILE A 9 -6.34 11.56 -4.72
C ILE A 9 -5.55 11.45 -6.03
N PRO A 10 -5.32 10.24 -6.56
CA PRO A 10 -4.74 10.09 -7.89
C PRO A 10 -5.59 10.76 -8.95
N PHE A 11 -4.95 11.33 -9.98
CA PHE A 11 -5.68 11.96 -11.06
C PHE A 11 -6.50 10.93 -11.82
N PHE A 12 -7.74 11.31 -12.13
CA PHE A 12 -8.59 10.60 -13.07
C PHE A 12 -9.51 11.58 -13.77
N TRP A 13 -9.61 11.45 -15.09
CA TRP A 13 -10.46 12.27 -15.93
C TRP A 13 -11.06 11.41 -17.03
N ASN A 14 -12.31 11.67 -17.40
CA ASN A 14 -12.92 11.11 -18.59
C ASN A 14 -13.67 12.17 -19.40
N GLU A 15 -13.97 11.86 -20.67
CA GLU A 15 -14.54 12.81 -21.63
C GLU A 15 -15.98 13.25 -21.29
N VAL A 16 -16.74 12.41 -20.57
CA VAL A 16 -18.14 12.66 -20.23
C VAL A 16 -18.29 13.46 -18.94
N ASP A 17 -17.57 13.05 -17.89
CA ASP A 17 -17.69 13.58 -16.53
C ASP A 17 -16.62 14.62 -16.18
N GLY A 18 -15.58 14.77 -17.00
CA GLY A 18 -14.41 15.57 -16.66
C GLY A 18 -13.53 14.92 -15.59
N GLU A 19 -12.89 15.75 -14.76
CA GLU A 19 -12.01 15.29 -13.67
C GLU A 19 -12.85 14.82 -12.47
N LYS A 20 -12.64 13.57 -12.03
CA LYS A 20 -13.36 12.98 -10.89
C LYS A 20 -12.49 11.97 -10.17
N LYS A 21 -12.86 11.63 -8.94
CA LYS A 21 -12.24 10.52 -8.19
C LYS A 21 -13.03 9.22 -8.37
N SER A 22 -12.39 8.08 -8.19
CA SER A 22 -13.09 6.81 -8.06
C SER A 22 -14.02 6.82 -6.82
N GLU A 23 -15.20 6.23 -6.96
CA GLU A 23 -16.14 6.00 -5.85
C GLU A 23 -15.63 4.91 -4.89
N ASP A 24 -14.69 4.08 -5.34
CA ASP A 24 -14.05 3.05 -4.53
C ASP A 24 -13.09 3.63 -3.49
N TYR A 25 -12.62 4.88 -3.69
CA TYR A 25 -11.83 5.56 -2.67
C TYR A 25 -12.70 5.90 -1.46
N LYS A 26 -12.46 5.17 -0.37
CA LYS A 26 -13.06 5.41 0.94
C LYS A 26 -12.10 6.22 1.81
N ARG A 27 -12.61 7.29 2.42
CA ARG A 27 -11.86 8.16 3.33
C ARG A 27 -11.79 7.49 4.71
N TYR A 28 -10.60 7.54 5.32
CA TYR A 28 -10.36 7.19 6.71
C TYR A 28 -9.84 8.43 7.42
N GLU A 29 -10.29 8.64 8.66
CA GLU A 29 -9.88 9.76 9.51
C GLU A 29 -9.19 9.21 10.75
N PHE A 30 -8.21 9.94 11.23
CA PHE A 30 -7.33 9.52 12.31
C PHE A 30 -7.08 10.69 13.27
N MET A 31 -6.70 10.37 14.51
CA MET A 31 -6.50 11.37 15.56
C MET A 31 -5.34 12.33 15.27
N SER A 32 -4.35 11.91 14.48
CA SER A 32 -3.23 12.75 14.06
C SER A 32 -2.74 12.38 12.67
N LYS A 33 -2.02 13.31 12.04
CA LYS A 33 -1.40 13.08 10.74
C LYS A 33 -0.32 12.00 10.83
N GLU A 34 0.40 11.96 11.93
CA GLU A 34 1.45 10.98 12.22
C GLU A 34 0.86 9.56 12.24
N PHE A 35 -0.27 9.39 12.94
CA PHE A 35 -0.99 8.12 12.99
C PHE A 35 -1.57 7.73 11.63
N ALA A 36 -2.10 8.70 10.87
CA ALA A 36 -2.58 8.46 9.50
C ALA A 36 -1.45 7.97 8.58
N ASP A 37 -0.30 8.66 8.57
CA ASP A 37 0.84 8.32 7.72
C ASP A 37 1.47 6.97 8.15
N ALA A 38 1.49 6.65 9.45
CA ALA A 38 1.95 5.34 9.93
C ALA A 38 1.01 4.20 9.53
N THR A 39 -0.30 4.40 9.66
CA THR A 39 -1.32 3.45 9.21
C THR A 39 -1.26 3.25 7.70
N LEU A 40 -1.03 4.33 6.94
CA LEU A 40 -0.85 4.27 5.49
C LEU A 40 0.38 3.44 5.09
N ALA A 41 1.50 3.61 5.78
CA ALA A 41 2.69 2.79 5.55
C ALA A 41 2.40 1.32 5.81
N LEU A 42 1.70 1.02 6.91
CA LEU A 42 1.31 -0.34 7.27
C LEU A 42 0.36 -0.98 6.25
N ILE A 43 -0.66 -0.26 5.77
CA ILE A 43 -1.62 -0.77 4.76
C ILE A 43 -0.99 -0.92 3.37
N ASN A 44 0.18 -0.35 3.11
CA ASN A 44 0.94 -0.59 1.87
C ASN A 44 2.12 -1.57 2.05
N SER A 45 2.28 -2.14 3.25
CA SER A 45 3.37 -3.08 3.58
C SER A 45 3.15 -4.47 2.98
N SER A 46 4.23 -5.24 2.82
CA SER A 46 4.17 -6.64 2.36
C SER A 46 3.49 -7.53 3.41
N ILE A 47 3.63 -7.20 4.69
CA ILE A 47 2.95 -7.91 5.78
C ILE A 47 1.42 -7.80 5.65
N PHE A 48 0.90 -6.59 5.42
CA PHE A 48 -0.54 -6.41 5.19
C PHE A 48 -1.01 -7.10 3.90
N PHE A 49 -0.18 -7.06 2.85
CA PHE A 49 -0.48 -7.78 1.61
C PHE A 49 -0.65 -9.27 1.85
N PHE A 50 0.30 -9.88 2.57
CA PHE A 50 0.30 -11.29 2.91
C PHE A 50 -0.94 -11.67 3.73
N TYR A 51 -1.31 -10.86 4.73
CA TYR A 51 -2.55 -11.05 5.49
C TYR A 51 -3.80 -11.02 4.59
N PHE A 52 -3.90 -10.04 3.71
CA PHE A 52 -5.04 -9.91 2.80
C PHE A 52 -5.12 -11.07 1.80
N THR A 53 -3.99 -11.49 1.21
CA THR A 53 -3.98 -12.58 0.24
C THR A 53 -4.22 -13.94 0.89
N ALA A 54 -3.73 -14.15 2.11
CA ALA A 54 -3.95 -15.40 2.84
C ALA A 54 -5.40 -15.58 3.31
N LEU A 55 -6.09 -14.49 3.68
CA LEU A 55 -7.43 -14.53 4.29
C LEU A 55 -8.57 -14.02 3.40
N GLY A 56 -8.24 -13.55 2.19
CA GLY A 56 -9.17 -12.95 1.25
C GLY A 56 -9.32 -13.74 -0.04
N ASP A 57 -10.12 -13.18 -0.95
CA ASP A 57 -10.33 -13.70 -2.30
C ASP A 57 -9.24 -13.22 -3.29
N CYS A 58 -8.16 -12.63 -2.76
CA CYS A 58 -7.07 -12.00 -3.52
C CYS A 58 -7.50 -10.87 -4.48
N PHE A 59 -8.75 -10.39 -4.41
CA PHE A 59 -9.28 -9.38 -5.32
C PHE A 59 -9.87 -8.18 -4.55
N HIS A 60 -10.77 -8.42 -3.59
CA HIS A 60 -11.48 -7.38 -2.86
C HIS A 60 -10.87 -7.09 -1.49
N CYS A 61 -9.84 -6.23 -1.44
CA CYS A 61 -9.39 -5.67 -0.16
C CYS A 61 -10.33 -4.54 0.29
N GLY A 62 -11.46 -4.92 0.91
CA GLY A 62 -12.48 -4.00 1.46
C GLY A 62 -12.19 -3.53 2.90
N LYS A 63 -13.14 -2.76 3.47
CA LYS A 63 -13.05 -2.18 4.83
C LYS A 63 -12.81 -3.23 5.92
N ARG A 64 -13.34 -4.45 5.75
CA ARG A 64 -13.16 -5.56 6.69
C ARG A 64 -11.67 -5.79 6.99
N PHE A 65 -10.84 -5.97 5.97
CA PHE A 65 -9.42 -6.24 6.16
C PHE A 65 -8.67 -5.09 6.84
N VAL A 66 -9.03 -3.85 6.52
CA VAL A 66 -8.45 -2.67 7.19
C VAL A 66 -8.81 -2.67 8.68
N ASN A 67 -10.06 -2.97 9.01
CA ASN A 67 -10.56 -2.92 10.39
C ASN A 67 -10.17 -4.15 11.23
N THR A 68 -9.93 -5.31 10.62
CA THR A 68 -9.60 -6.56 11.32
C THR A 68 -8.12 -6.89 11.31
N PHE A 69 -7.29 -6.13 10.58
CA PHE A 69 -5.86 -6.35 10.60
C PHE A 69 -5.33 -6.07 12.02
N PRO A 70 -4.60 -7.02 12.64
CA PRO A 70 -4.14 -6.91 14.02
C PRO A 70 -2.95 -5.94 14.13
N ALA A 71 -3.18 -4.67 13.80
CA ALA A 71 -2.13 -3.70 13.57
C ALA A 71 -1.34 -3.35 14.85
N GLY A 72 -2.05 -3.23 15.97
CA GLY A 72 -1.50 -2.74 17.24
C GLY A 72 -0.74 -1.42 17.07
N ILE A 73 -1.15 -0.55 16.13
CA ILE A 73 -0.40 0.70 15.85
C ILE A 73 -0.47 1.62 17.07
N ASP A 74 -1.56 1.57 17.82
CA ASP A 74 -1.78 2.30 19.07
C ASP A 74 -0.90 1.82 20.22
N THR A 75 -0.35 0.59 20.13
CA THR A 75 0.57 0.04 21.14
C THR A 75 2.04 0.26 20.78
N LEU A 76 2.32 0.79 19.58
CA LEU A 76 3.68 1.16 19.18
C LEU A 76 4.24 2.28 20.06
N SER A 77 5.53 2.19 20.37
CA SER A 77 6.23 3.32 20.98
C SER A 77 6.17 4.55 20.05
N SER A 78 6.13 5.75 20.64
CA SER A 78 6.07 7.00 19.87
C SER A 78 7.25 7.14 18.90
N SER A 79 8.42 6.61 19.23
CA SER A 79 9.59 6.64 18.35
C SER A 79 9.40 5.73 17.13
N THR A 80 8.89 4.50 17.33
CA THR A 80 8.58 3.57 16.24
C THR A 80 7.47 4.12 15.33
N GLN A 81 6.39 4.64 15.92
CA GLN A 81 5.29 5.25 15.16
C GLN A 81 5.80 6.42 14.30
N ASN A 82 6.67 7.28 14.87
CA ASN A 82 7.29 8.39 14.14
C ASN A 82 8.19 7.90 13.00
N ALA A 83 8.95 6.82 13.20
CA ALA A 83 9.79 6.24 12.16
C ALA A 83 8.94 5.71 10.98
N ILE A 84 7.88 4.95 11.28
CA ILE A 84 6.96 4.43 10.26
C ILE A 84 6.24 5.58 9.55
N SER A 85 5.79 6.61 10.30
CA SER A 85 5.16 7.80 9.73
C SER A 85 6.08 8.52 8.71
N LYS A 86 7.37 8.68 9.03
CA LYS A 86 8.36 9.26 8.11
C LYS A 86 8.50 8.42 6.84
N LEU A 87 8.54 7.09 6.97
CA LEU A 87 8.58 6.19 5.81
C LEU A 87 7.29 6.25 4.99
N GLY A 88 6.11 6.36 5.61
CA GLY A 88 4.84 6.56 4.90
C GLY A 88 4.81 7.84 4.07
N LYS A 89 5.33 8.95 4.62
CA LYS A 89 5.49 10.21 3.88
C LYS A 89 6.45 10.03 2.69
N LYS A 90 7.60 9.38 2.90
CA LYS A 90 8.59 9.07 1.86
C LYS A 90 7.98 8.18 0.77
N LEU A 91 7.20 7.17 1.14
CA LEU A 91 6.52 6.25 0.23
C LEU A 91 5.55 6.99 -0.68
N MET A 92 4.70 7.87 -0.13
CA MET A 92 3.74 8.63 -0.93
C MET A 92 4.39 9.62 -1.88
N ALA A 93 5.46 10.28 -1.43
CA ALA A 93 6.24 11.16 -2.30
C ALA A 93 6.88 10.39 -3.46
N ASP A 94 7.47 9.22 -3.17
CA ASP A 94 8.11 8.38 -4.17
C ASP A 94 7.09 7.76 -5.15
N MET A 95 5.96 7.25 -4.66
CA MET A 95 4.88 6.74 -5.50
C MET A 95 4.33 7.82 -6.44
N ARG A 96 4.15 9.06 -5.94
CA ARG A 96 3.69 10.17 -6.78
C ARG A 96 4.75 10.54 -7.82
N LYS A 97 6.02 10.61 -7.44
CA LYS A 97 7.13 10.91 -8.35
C LYS A 97 7.23 9.91 -9.50
N ASN A 98 6.99 8.63 -9.21
CA ASN A 98 7.08 7.54 -10.17
C ASN A 98 5.75 7.20 -10.87
N ALA A 99 4.69 7.96 -10.61
CA ALA A 99 3.39 7.78 -11.27
C ALA A 99 3.46 8.21 -12.74
N VAL A 100 2.76 7.47 -13.60
CA VAL A 100 2.72 7.75 -15.04
C VAL A 100 1.30 8.11 -15.46
N ARG A 101 1.12 9.27 -16.09
CA ARG A 101 -0.18 9.66 -16.68
C ARG A 101 -0.44 8.81 -17.93
N ARG A 102 -1.45 7.95 -17.88
CA ARG A 102 -1.89 7.12 -19.01
C ARG A 102 -3.13 7.70 -19.67
N SER A 103 -3.35 7.30 -20.92
CA SER A 103 -4.57 7.58 -21.67
C SER A 103 -5.09 6.29 -22.29
N ALA A 104 -6.39 6.05 -22.21
CA ALA A 104 -7.07 4.90 -22.79
C ALA A 104 -8.43 5.30 -23.37
N PHE A 105 -9.04 4.42 -24.15
CA PHE A 105 -10.39 4.63 -24.68
C PHE A 105 -11.37 3.66 -24.03
N SER A 106 -12.45 4.20 -23.48
CA SER A 106 -13.58 3.47 -22.90
C SER A 106 -14.78 3.59 -23.83
N LYS A 107 -15.42 2.47 -24.16
CA LYS A 107 -16.66 2.49 -24.96
C LYS A 107 -17.79 3.28 -24.27
N LYS A 108 -17.78 3.37 -22.94
CA LYS A 108 -18.82 4.02 -22.14
C LYS A 108 -18.56 5.52 -21.93
N THR A 109 -17.31 5.92 -21.76
CA THR A 109 -16.94 7.27 -21.29
C THR A 109 -15.94 7.99 -22.19
N GLY A 110 -15.73 7.47 -23.42
CA GLY A 110 -14.79 8.05 -24.37
C GLY A 110 -13.34 7.97 -23.90
N ARG A 111 -12.56 9.03 -24.16
CA ARG A 111 -11.16 9.12 -23.70
C ARG A 111 -11.10 9.19 -22.18
N VAL A 112 -10.20 8.42 -21.60
CA VAL A 112 -9.91 8.38 -20.16
C VAL A 112 -8.43 8.69 -19.94
N LYS A 113 -8.13 9.53 -18.97
CA LYS A 113 -6.77 9.84 -18.51
C LYS A 113 -6.65 9.54 -17.01
N TYR A 114 -5.61 8.85 -16.59
CA TYR A 114 -5.45 8.45 -15.19
C TYR A 114 -3.98 8.32 -14.77
N ASP A 115 -3.69 8.46 -13.49
CA ASP A 115 -2.38 8.12 -12.93
C ASP A 115 -2.26 6.61 -12.73
N GLU A 116 -1.22 6.02 -13.30
CA GLU A 116 -0.83 4.63 -13.11
C GLU A 116 0.37 4.56 -12.16
N PHE A 117 0.29 3.72 -11.13
CA PHE A 117 1.34 3.56 -10.12
C PHE A 117 2.08 2.25 -10.31
N TRP A 118 3.39 2.29 -10.08
CA TRP A 118 4.28 1.14 -10.19
C TRP A 118 5.04 0.94 -8.87
N PRO A 119 4.43 0.26 -7.89
CA PRO A 119 4.99 0.14 -6.53
C PRO A 119 6.39 -0.45 -6.50
N ARG A 120 6.79 -1.24 -7.51
CA ARG A 120 8.15 -1.78 -7.66
C ARG A 120 9.25 -0.73 -7.51
N TYR A 121 9.02 0.52 -7.90
CA TYR A 121 10.02 1.59 -7.78
C TYR A 121 10.19 2.06 -6.34
N SER A 122 9.20 1.83 -5.49
CA SER A 122 9.22 2.15 -4.06
C SER A 122 9.52 0.93 -3.18
N LYS A 123 9.99 -0.19 -3.76
CA LYS A 123 10.22 -1.46 -3.03
C LYS A 123 11.17 -1.30 -1.85
N SER A 124 12.27 -0.58 -2.02
CA SER A 124 13.21 -0.36 -0.93
C SER A 124 12.59 0.34 0.28
N ILE A 125 11.65 1.27 0.06
CA ILE A 125 10.93 1.96 1.14
C ILE A 125 9.93 1.01 1.83
N ILE A 126 9.25 0.17 1.05
CA ILE A 126 8.33 -0.83 1.61
C ILE A 126 9.09 -1.88 2.42
N ASP A 127 10.25 -2.34 1.94
CA ASP A 127 11.10 -3.27 2.68
C ASP A 127 11.64 -2.62 3.99
N GLU A 128 11.91 -1.30 4.01
CA GLU A 128 12.24 -0.56 5.24
C GLU A 128 11.08 -0.55 6.23
N ILE A 129 9.84 -0.37 5.75
CA ILE A 129 8.62 -0.43 6.58
C ILE A 129 8.45 -1.83 7.15
N ASP A 130 8.54 -2.86 6.31
CA ASP A 130 8.37 -4.26 6.68
C ASP A 130 9.41 -4.68 7.74
N ARG A 131 10.66 -4.21 7.67
CA ARG A 131 11.69 -4.46 8.71
C ARG A 131 11.33 -3.88 10.07
N ILE A 132 10.68 -2.72 10.12
CA ILE A 132 10.25 -2.13 11.40
C ILE A 132 9.04 -2.89 11.95
N LEU A 133 8.09 -3.21 11.07
CA LEU A 133 6.88 -3.95 11.44
C LEU A 133 7.20 -5.39 11.90
N ALA A 134 8.16 -6.06 11.28
CA ALA A 134 8.61 -7.39 11.70
C ALA A 134 9.00 -7.43 13.17
N LYS A 135 9.77 -6.44 13.64
CA LYS A 135 10.17 -6.32 15.05
C LYS A 135 8.98 -6.09 15.97
N HIS A 136 7.98 -5.33 15.50
CA HIS A 136 6.75 -5.11 16.26
C HIS A 136 5.93 -6.39 16.43
N TYR A 137 5.85 -7.21 15.38
CA TYR A 137 5.14 -8.51 15.43
C TYR A 137 5.97 -9.65 16.03
N GLY A 138 7.26 -9.43 16.29
CA GLY A 138 8.17 -10.47 16.78
C GLY A 138 8.55 -11.50 15.73
N PHE A 139 8.51 -11.15 14.44
CA PHE A 139 8.94 -12.02 13.36
C PHE A 139 10.45 -12.20 13.32
N THR A 140 10.91 -13.39 12.92
CA THR A 140 12.31 -13.64 12.62
C THR A 140 12.71 -13.05 11.26
N ASP A 141 14.01 -12.96 10.99
CA ASP A 141 14.51 -12.51 9.69
C ASP A 141 14.08 -13.47 8.56
N GLU A 142 13.98 -14.77 8.83
CA GLU A 142 13.51 -15.78 7.88
C GLU A 142 12.02 -15.62 7.55
N GLU A 143 11.19 -15.36 8.56
CA GLU A 143 9.75 -15.10 8.37
C GLU A 143 9.53 -13.80 7.58
N LEU A 144 10.30 -12.76 7.88
CA LEU A 144 10.26 -11.52 7.12
C LEU A 144 10.68 -11.73 5.66
N ASP A 145 11.77 -12.45 5.42
CA ASP A 145 12.24 -12.78 4.08
C ASP A 145 11.18 -13.58 3.31
N PHE A 146 10.53 -14.55 3.97
CA PHE A 146 9.41 -15.29 3.40
C PHE A 146 8.27 -14.35 2.99
N ILE A 147 7.86 -13.41 3.84
CA ILE A 147 6.76 -12.47 3.56
C ILE A 147 7.11 -11.54 2.39
N ILE A 148 8.30 -10.92 2.42
CA ILE A 148 8.73 -9.95 1.40
C ILE A 148 8.89 -10.63 0.03
N ASN A 149 9.34 -11.88 0.00
CA ASN A 149 9.63 -12.62 -1.23
C ASN A 149 8.57 -13.67 -1.59
N TYR A 150 7.43 -13.72 -0.90
CA TYR A 150 6.38 -14.72 -1.08
C TYR A 150 5.96 -14.90 -2.55
N ASP A 151 5.59 -13.78 -3.21
CA ASP A 151 5.18 -13.80 -4.61
C ASP A 151 6.32 -14.24 -5.54
N ILE A 152 7.57 -13.86 -5.27
CA ILE A 152 8.72 -14.20 -6.11
C ILE A 152 9.04 -15.69 -6.00
N LYS A 153 9.10 -16.21 -4.77
CA LYS A 153 9.45 -17.62 -4.53
C LYS A 153 8.41 -18.56 -5.13
N TYR A 154 7.11 -18.29 -4.93
CA TYR A 154 6.07 -19.26 -5.27
C TYR A 154 5.32 -18.98 -6.58
N ARG A 155 5.26 -17.73 -7.07
CA ARG A 155 4.63 -17.46 -8.39
C ARG A 155 5.62 -17.51 -9.54
N MET A 156 6.89 -17.20 -9.30
CA MET A 156 7.93 -17.21 -10.35
C MET A 156 8.80 -18.47 -10.34
N GLY A 157 8.70 -19.31 -9.30
CA GLY A 157 9.49 -20.53 -9.17
C GLY A 157 11.00 -20.29 -9.00
N ILE A 158 11.38 -19.08 -8.56
CA ILE A 158 12.79 -18.73 -8.33
C ILE A 158 13.11 -19.04 -6.87
N ASN A 159 13.79 -20.16 -6.64
CA ASN A 159 14.47 -20.39 -5.37
C ASN A 159 15.73 -19.53 -5.35
N THR A 160 15.73 -18.48 -4.53
CA THR A 160 16.96 -17.82 -4.11
C THR A 160 17.66 -18.74 -3.12
N ASN A 161 18.55 -19.58 -3.64
CA ASN A 161 19.56 -20.30 -2.86
C ASN A 161 20.65 -19.33 -2.38
#